data_AF-A0A925AK83-F1
#
_entry.id   AF-A0A925AK83-F1
#
_cell.length_a   1.000
_cell.length_b   1.000
_cell.length_c   1.000
_cell.angle_alpha   90.00
_cell.angle_beta   90.00
_cell.angle_gamma   90.00
#
_symmetry.space_group_name_H-M   'P 1'
#
loop_
_entity.id
_entity.type
_entity.pdbx_description
1 polymer ?
#
loop_
_entity_poly.entity_id
_entity_poly.type
_entity_poly.pdbx_seq_one_letter_code
_entity_poly.pdbx_strand_id
1 'polypeptide(L)'
;VRVTGSADGASGDSAALLARFSGREDRTVVFTGYLPLDSPARTLTAQGRAHFLRWNVHPRCRDNVALARRIGAQQLLPAFGAHAQMHRLEAELAPQRLVFEADVRWSDGA
;
A
#
# COMPACT_ATOMS: atom_id res chain seq x y z
N VAL A 1 22.08 -7.69 -11.31
CA VAL A 1 20.85 -7.20 -10.64
C VAL A 1 21.27 -6.18 -9.60
N ARG A 2 20.54 -5.06 -9.45
CA ARG A 2 20.78 -4.05 -8.40
C ARG A 2 19.49 -3.81 -7.65
N VAL A 3 19.57 -3.74 -6.33
CA VAL A 3 18.45 -3.41 -5.42
C VAL A 3 18.81 -2.11 -4.72
N THR A 4 17.84 -1.23 -4.55
CA THR A 4 18.03 0.12 -4.01
C THR A 4 16.87 0.50 -3.08
N GLY A 5 17.14 1.41 -2.14
CA GLY A 5 16.12 2.10 -1.35
C GLY A 5 15.38 3.17 -2.17
N SER A 6 14.52 3.95 -1.50
CA SER A 6 13.60 4.92 -2.13
C SER A 6 12.75 4.26 -3.22
N ALA A 7 11.92 3.29 -2.81
CA ALA A 7 11.29 2.31 -3.70
C ALA A 7 10.34 2.89 -4.75
N ASP A 8 9.86 4.12 -4.57
CA ASP A 8 8.99 4.83 -5.52
C ASP A 8 9.77 5.57 -6.63
N GLY A 9 11.10 5.59 -6.54
CA GLY A 9 11.96 6.25 -7.51
C GLY A 9 12.04 7.77 -7.37
N ALA A 10 11.47 8.36 -6.31
CA ALA A 10 11.37 9.81 -6.17
C ALA A 10 12.69 10.47 -5.71
N SER A 11 13.62 9.71 -5.12
CA SER A 11 14.86 10.25 -4.56
C SER A 11 16.00 9.22 -4.52
N GLY A 12 17.20 9.70 -4.19
CA GLY A 12 18.37 8.86 -3.92
C GLY A 12 18.82 8.03 -5.11
N ASP A 13 19.39 6.86 -4.81
CA ASP A 13 19.99 5.97 -5.80
C ASP A 13 18.96 5.45 -6.82
N SER A 14 17.71 5.21 -6.41
CA SER A 14 16.67 4.78 -7.34
C SER A 14 16.38 5.86 -8.37
N ALA A 15 16.23 7.13 -7.96
CA ALA A 15 16.03 8.24 -8.89
C ALA A 15 17.19 8.38 -9.90
N ALA A 16 18.44 8.32 -9.42
CA ALA A 16 19.62 8.42 -10.28
C ALA A 16 19.69 7.27 -11.31
N LEU A 17 19.33 6.05 -10.89
CA LEU A 17 19.29 4.89 -11.79
C LEU A 17 18.15 4.97 -12.79
N LEU A 18 16.97 5.44 -12.38
CA LEU A 18 15.84 5.64 -13.29
C LEU A 18 16.16 6.68 -14.35
N ALA A 19 16.78 7.81 -13.99
CA ALA A 19 17.22 8.82 -14.94
C ALA A 19 18.21 8.24 -15.98
N ARG A 20 19.09 7.34 -15.54
CA ARG A 20 20.11 6.74 -16.41
C ARG A 20 19.59 5.57 -17.27
N PHE A 21 18.62 4.81 -16.81
CA PHE A 21 18.31 3.49 -17.39
C PHE A 21 16.85 3.28 -17.82
N SER A 22 15.88 4.07 -17.36
CA SER A 22 14.43 3.81 -17.60
C SER A 22 13.97 3.89 -19.06
N GLY A 23 14.80 4.35 -19.99
CA GLY A 23 14.50 4.41 -21.43
C GLY A 23 15.33 3.46 -22.29
N ARG A 24 16.14 2.61 -21.65
CA ARG A 24 17.06 1.71 -22.36
C ARG A 24 16.44 0.34 -22.53
N GLU A 25 16.42 -0.17 -23.76
CA GLU A 25 15.87 -1.49 -24.10
C GLU A 25 16.69 -2.65 -23.53
N ASP A 26 18.00 -2.46 -23.28
CA ASP A 26 18.87 -3.46 -22.65
C ASP A 26 18.72 -3.51 -21.12
N ARG A 27 17.76 -2.79 -20.54
CA ARG A 27 17.57 -2.69 -19.09
C ARG A 27 16.09 -2.85 -18.74
N THR A 28 15.85 -3.57 -17.65
CA THR A 28 14.52 -3.76 -17.10
C THR A 28 14.44 -3.13 -15.73
N VAL A 29 13.44 -2.28 -15.53
CA VAL A 29 13.09 -1.73 -14.21
C VAL A 29 11.92 -2.53 -13.66
N VAL A 30 12.03 -2.99 -12.42
CA VAL A 30 10.97 -3.71 -11.72
C VAL A 30 10.69 -3.01 -10.39
N PHE A 31 9.45 -2.56 -10.20
CA PHE A 31 8.95 -2.11 -8.90
C PHE A 31 8.18 -3.23 -8.23
N THR A 32 8.34 -3.38 -6.92
CA THR A 32 7.76 -4.52 -6.20
C THR A 32 6.85 -4.13 -5.02
N GLY A 33 6.99 -2.91 -4.52
CA GLY A 33 6.20 -2.38 -3.41
C GLY A 33 4.98 -1.55 -3.85
N TYR A 34 4.38 -0.84 -2.89
CA TYR A 34 3.32 0.12 -3.18
C TYR A 34 3.78 1.17 -4.20
N LEU A 35 2.88 1.59 -5.09
CA LEU A 35 3.12 2.64 -6.09
C LEU A 35 2.33 3.90 -5.67
N PRO A 36 2.95 4.86 -4.97
CA PRO A 36 2.28 6.10 -4.61
C PRO A 36 1.69 6.81 -5.83
N LEU A 37 0.62 7.58 -5.61
CA LEU A 37 0.15 8.53 -6.60
C LEU A 37 1.28 9.53 -6.92
N ASP A 38 1.35 9.95 -8.18
CA ASP A 38 2.34 10.91 -8.69
C ASP A 38 3.82 10.52 -8.51
N SER A 39 4.10 9.25 -8.19
CA SER A 39 5.48 8.74 -8.12
C SER A 39 6.07 8.39 -9.50
N PRO A 40 7.40 8.49 -9.68
CA PRO A 40 8.07 7.95 -10.87
C PRO A 40 7.74 6.48 -11.12
N ALA A 41 7.64 5.67 -10.05
CA ALA A 41 7.28 4.26 -10.17
C ALA A 41 5.90 4.06 -10.81
N ARG A 42 4.90 4.84 -10.41
CA ARG A 42 3.56 4.81 -11.01
C ARG A 42 3.59 5.25 -12.47
N THR A 43 4.25 6.37 -12.77
CA THR A 43 4.33 6.93 -14.12
C THR A 43 5.03 5.98 -15.09
N LEU A 44 6.21 5.47 -14.73
CA LEU A 44 6.97 4.56 -15.58
C LEU A 44 6.25 3.23 -15.82
N THR A 45 5.58 2.70 -14.79
CA THR A 45 4.76 1.48 -14.94
C THR A 45 3.59 1.73 -15.88
N ALA A 46 2.87 2.85 -15.72
CA ALA A 46 1.73 3.20 -16.57
C ALA A 46 2.14 3.43 -18.04
N GLN A 47 3.37 3.90 -18.28
CA GLN A 47 3.94 4.09 -19.61
C GLN A 47 4.53 2.81 -20.23
N GLY A 48 4.48 1.66 -19.53
CA GLY A 48 5.09 0.41 -19.99
C GLY A 48 6.62 0.41 -19.98
N ARG A 49 7.25 1.40 -19.32
CA ARG A 49 8.72 1.56 -19.21
C ARG A 49 9.31 0.87 -17.98
N ALA A 50 8.47 0.33 -17.12
CA ALA A 50 8.84 -0.49 -15.98
C ALA A 50 7.76 -1.56 -15.76
N HIS A 51 8.15 -2.68 -15.13
CA HIS A 51 7.21 -3.70 -14.69
C HIS A 51 6.87 -3.52 -13.22
N PHE A 52 5.65 -3.89 -12.86
CA PHE A 52 5.22 -4.00 -11.48
C PHE A 52 5.00 -5.47 -11.12
N LEU A 53 5.76 -5.97 -10.15
CA LEU A 53 5.64 -7.32 -9.61
C LEU A 53 5.34 -7.23 -8.11
N ARG A 54 4.07 -7.32 -7.76
CA ARG A 54 3.61 -7.13 -6.38
C ARG A 54 4.25 -8.14 -5.42
N TRP A 55 5.14 -7.66 -4.55
CA TRP A 55 5.53 -8.33 -3.32
C TRP A 55 4.73 -7.78 -2.16
N ASN A 56 3.82 -8.59 -1.65
CA ASN A 56 2.96 -8.21 -0.53
C ASN A 56 3.78 -8.06 0.75
N VAL A 57 4.06 -6.81 1.13
CA VAL A 57 4.49 -6.46 2.50
C VAL A 57 3.32 -5.99 3.37
N HIS A 58 2.17 -5.68 2.75
CA HIS A 58 0.94 -5.34 3.45
C HIS A 58 -0.04 -6.53 3.45
N PRO A 59 -0.77 -6.76 4.56
CA PRO A 59 -1.86 -7.73 4.62
C PRO A 59 -2.90 -7.47 3.53
N ARG A 60 -3.48 -8.54 2.96
CA ARG A 60 -4.66 -8.42 2.11
C ARG A 60 -5.88 -8.12 2.97
N CYS A 61 -6.97 -7.66 2.36
CA CYS A 61 -8.26 -7.46 3.04
C CYS A 61 -8.68 -8.70 3.86
N ARG A 62 -8.65 -9.88 3.22
CA ARG A 62 -8.97 -11.16 3.89
C ARG A 62 -8.07 -11.48 5.09
N ASP A 63 -6.82 -11.03 5.06
CA ASP A 63 -5.85 -11.30 6.13
C ASP A 63 -6.20 -10.42 7.35
N ASN A 64 -6.61 -9.16 7.13
CA ASN A 64 -7.15 -8.28 8.18
C ASN A 64 -8.48 -8.80 8.77
N VAL A 65 -9.40 -9.26 7.92
CA VAL A 65 -10.68 -9.86 8.36
C VAL A 65 -10.43 -11.11 9.20
N ALA A 66 -9.51 -11.98 8.78
CA ALA A 66 -9.14 -13.16 9.54
C ALA A 66 -8.53 -12.81 10.90
N LEU A 67 -7.66 -11.79 10.97
CA LEU A 67 -7.11 -11.30 12.22
C LEU A 67 -8.23 -10.78 13.15
N ALA A 68 -9.11 -9.91 12.63
CA ALA A 68 -10.21 -9.33 13.39
C ALA A 68 -11.10 -10.39 14.02
N ARG A 69 -11.47 -11.42 13.25
CA ARG A 69 -12.29 -12.54 13.74
C ARG A 69 -11.54 -13.35 14.79
N ARG A 70 -10.25 -13.62 14.58
CA ARG A 70 -9.43 -14.42 15.49
C ARG A 70 -9.27 -13.76 16.86
N ILE A 71 -9.14 -12.44 16.92
CA ILE A 71 -9.01 -11.71 18.18
C ILE A 71 -10.35 -11.33 18.82
N GLY A 72 -11.47 -11.66 18.17
CA GLY A 72 -12.80 -11.28 18.66
C GLY A 72 -13.06 -9.78 18.65
N ALA A 73 -12.43 -9.02 17.75
CA ALA A 73 -12.62 -7.57 17.68
C ALA A 73 -14.08 -7.25 17.30
N GLN A 74 -14.70 -6.34 18.05
CA GLN A 74 -16.07 -5.87 17.76
C GLN A 74 -16.07 -4.60 16.91
N GLN A 75 -15.07 -3.73 17.14
CA GLN A 75 -14.88 -2.46 16.44
C GLN A 75 -13.45 -2.39 15.90
N LEU A 76 -13.30 -1.84 14.71
CA LEU A 76 -12.01 -1.68 14.03
C LEU A 76 -11.87 -0.24 13.52
N LEU A 77 -10.76 0.40 13.85
CA LEU A 77 -10.39 1.73 13.36
C LEU A 77 -9.30 1.60 12.27
N PRO A 78 -9.60 1.83 10.99
CA PRO A 78 -8.58 1.85 9.94
C PRO A 78 -7.65 3.05 10.12
N ALA A 79 -6.37 2.81 10.41
CA ALA A 79 -5.36 3.88 10.48
C ALA A 79 -4.83 4.30 9.10
N PHE A 80 -4.82 3.38 8.13
CA PHE A 80 -4.28 3.60 6.78
C PHE A 80 -5.18 2.97 5.73
N GLY A 81 -5.28 3.61 4.56
CA GLY A 81 -6.01 3.10 3.41
C GLY A 81 -6.85 4.18 2.74
N ALA A 82 -7.18 3.99 1.46
CA ALA A 82 -8.01 4.95 0.74
C ALA A 82 -9.47 4.83 1.18
N HIS A 83 -10.14 5.97 1.41
CA HIS A 83 -11.56 6.01 1.80
C HIS A 83 -12.45 5.21 0.82
N ALA A 84 -12.16 5.27 -0.48
CA ALA A 84 -12.87 4.52 -1.51
C ALA A 84 -12.84 2.99 -1.32
N GLN A 85 -11.87 2.46 -0.57
CA GLN A 85 -11.73 1.03 -0.28
C GLN A 85 -12.46 0.61 1.00
N MET A 86 -12.93 1.56 1.82
CA MET A 86 -13.50 1.28 3.15
C MET A 86 -14.85 0.57 3.06
N HIS A 87 -15.71 0.90 2.11
CA HIS A 87 -16.98 0.19 1.91
C HIS A 87 -16.80 -1.31 1.67
N ARG A 88 -15.75 -1.68 0.92
CA ARG A 88 -15.43 -3.10 0.70
C ARG A 88 -14.95 -3.77 1.99
N LEU A 89 -14.10 -3.09 2.74
CA LEU A 89 -13.59 -3.62 4.01
C LEU A 89 -14.75 -3.80 5.02
N GLU A 90 -15.68 -2.85 5.08
CA GLU A 90 -16.88 -2.92 5.93
C GLU A 90 -17.72 -4.16 5.61
N ALA A 91 -18.01 -4.38 4.32
CA ALA A 91 -18.79 -5.53 3.88
C ALA A 91 -18.13 -6.88 4.25
N GLU A 92 -16.81 -6.96 4.15
CA GLU A 92 -16.04 -8.19 4.47
C GLU A 92 -15.89 -8.42 5.98
N LEU A 93 -15.93 -7.35 6.79
CA LEU A 93 -15.82 -7.40 8.24
C LEU A 93 -17.14 -7.76 8.94
N ALA A 94 -18.30 -7.60 8.28
CA ALA A 94 -19.59 -7.91 8.87
C ALA A 94 -19.58 -9.29 9.59
N PRO A 95 -20.09 -9.38 10.84
CA PRO A 95 -20.86 -8.36 11.57
C PRO A 95 -20.03 -7.34 12.36
N GLN A 96 -18.70 -7.35 12.27
CA GLN A 96 -17.82 -6.42 12.98
C GLN A 96 -17.94 -5.01 12.38
N ARG A 97 -17.86 -3.97 13.21
CA ARG A 97 -18.08 -2.59 12.77
C ARG A 97 -16.76 -1.88 12.48
N LEU A 98 -16.68 -1.21 11.33
CA LEU A 98 -15.70 -0.16 11.13
C LEU A 98 -16.14 1.08 11.91
N VAL A 99 -15.21 1.68 12.62
CA VAL A 99 -15.36 2.97 13.29
C VAL A 99 -14.31 3.93 12.76
N PHE A 100 -14.61 5.21 12.75
CA PHE A 100 -13.66 6.26 12.40
C PHE A 100 -13.28 7.06 13.64
N GLU A 101 -12.22 7.86 13.55
CA GLU A 101 -11.70 8.61 14.69
C GLU A 101 -12.77 9.46 15.39
N ALA A 102 -13.68 10.05 14.61
CA ALA A 102 -14.82 10.81 15.12
C ALA A 102 -15.81 9.98 15.98
N ASP A 103 -15.82 8.66 15.83
CA ASP A 103 -16.69 7.74 16.57
C ASP A 103 -16.02 7.23 17.86
N VAL A 104 -14.70 7.43 18.02
CA VAL A 104 -13.94 6.92 19.16
C VAL A 104 -14.08 7.87 20.34
N ARG A 105 -14.72 7.38 21.40
CA ARG A 105 -14.74 8.06 22.70
C ARG A 105 -13.61 7.51 23.54
N TRP A 106 -12.58 8.32 23.75
CA TRP A 106 -11.55 8.04 24.74
C TRP A 106 -12.15 8.26 26.13
N SER A 107 -12.10 7.25 26.98
CA SER A 107 -12.27 7.47 28.42
C SER A 107 -10.93 7.93 28.95
N ASP A 108 -10.90 9.08 29.63
CA ASP A 108 -9.78 9.41 30.51
C ASP A 108 -9.70 8.29 31.54
N GLY A 109 -8.70 7.42 31.41
CA GLY A 109 -8.56 6.23 32.25
C GLY A 109 -8.54 6.62 33.73
N ALA A 110 -9.28 5.86 34.53
CA ALA A 110 -9.16 5.86 36.00
C ALA A 110 -7.86 5.21 36.45
#